data_AF-A0A533VYJ4-F1
#
_entry.id   AF-A0A533VYJ4-F1
#
_cell.length_a   1.000
_cell.length_b   1.000
_cell.length_c   1.000
_cell.angle_alpha   90.00
_cell.angle_beta   90.00
_cell.angle_gamma   90.00
#
_symmetry.space_group_name_H-M   'P 1'
#
loop_
_entity.id
_entity.type
_entity.pdbx_description
1 polymer ?
#
loop_
_entity_poly.entity_id
_entity_poly.type
_entity_poly.pdbx_seq_one_letter_code
_entity_poly.pdbx_strand_id
1 'polypeptide(L)'
;MIGSEGESAPRRFVVDTNVSVAAIKPFSGRSRTASTDTGSLALLMRLVTDSELELFGSLWLLDEYKRLAEELNSETSELILGRLTGKMREVAEIGDEAVARCRPYLPEREAADILHAAACLQAKTVLITNDRDFDRIKESGIIEVWSIREAIRRLSV
;
A
#
# COMPACT_ATOMS: atom_id res chain seq x y z
N MET A 1 -20.53 -32.84 15.87
CA MET A 1 -19.96 -31.49 16.04
C MET A 1 -19.07 -31.25 14.84
N ILE A 2 -19.59 -30.55 13.85
CA ILE A 2 -18.91 -30.26 12.58
C ILE A 2 -18.16 -28.96 12.83
N GLY A 3 -16.83 -29.01 12.72
CA GLY A 3 -15.98 -27.84 12.86
C GLY A 3 -16.38 -26.79 11.83
N SER A 4 -16.58 -25.56 12.30
CA SER A 4 -16.71 -24.39 11.45
C SER A 4 -15.44 -24.27 10.61
N GLU A 5 -15.58 -24.47 9.30
CA GLU A 5 -14.58 -24.03 8.33
C GLU A 5 -14.33 -22.56 8.58
N GLY A 6 -13.08 -22.23 8.97
CA GLY A 6 -12.70 -20.86 9.27
C GLY A 6 -12.89 -20.02 8.02
N GLU A 7 -13.80 -19.04 8.10
CA GLU A 7 -13.76 -17.88 7.23
C GLU A 7 -12.31 -17.35 7.30
N SER A 8 -11.57 -17.51 6.20
CA SER A 8 -10.23 -16.94 6.09
C SER A 8 -10.41 -15.43 6.23
N ALA A 9 -9.98 -14.88 7.36
CA ALA A 9 -10.08 -13.44 7.62
C ALA A 9 -9.59 -12.66 6.39
N PRO A 10 -10.26 -11.54 6.04
CA PRO A 10 -9.94 -10.79 4.84
C PRO A 10 -8.47 -10.37 4.85
N ARG A 11 -7.82 -10.45 3.69
CA ARG A 11 -6.40 -10.08 3.58
C ARG A 11 -6.30 -8.57 3.60
N ARG A 12 -5.51 -8.04 4.53
CA ARG A 12 -5.39 -6.60 4.78
C ARG A 12 -4.13 -6.05 4.16
N PHE A 13 -4.24 -4.92 3.48
CA PHE A 13 -3.12 -4.30 2.77
C PHE A 13 -3.01 -2.82 3.08
N VAL A 14 -1.76 -2.36 3.08
CA VAL A 14 -1.41 -0.96 2.87
C VAL A 14 -0.68 -0.91 1.53
N VAL A 15 -1.09 0.01 0.67
CA VAL A 15 -0.45 0.22 -0.63
C VAL A 15 0.41 1.47 -0.50
N ASP A 16 1.71 1.32 -0.73
CA ASP A 16 2.62 2.46 -0.76
C ASP A 16 2.39 3.32 -2.00
N THR A 17 2.66 4.62 -1.89
CA THR A 17 2.51 5.61 -2.94
C THR A 17 3.31 5.23 -4.18
N ASN A 18 4.46 4.56 -4.02
CA ASN A 18 5.27 4.08 -5.16
C ASN A 18 4.54 3.08 -6.08
N VAL A 19 3.60 2.30 -5.56
CA VAL A 19 2.80 1.34 -6.33
C VAL A 19 1.84 2.10 -7.25
N SER A 20 1.22 3.14 -6.71
CA SER A 20 0.33 4.01 -7.48
C SER A 20 1.09 4.82 -8.52
N VAL A 21 2.29 5.32 -8.20
CA VAL A 21 3.17 5.94 -9.19
C VAL A 21 3.48 4.95 -10.33
N ALA A 22 3.85 3.70 -10.02
CA ALA A 22 4.13 2.68 -11.03
C ALA A 22 2.90 2.36 -11.90
N ALA A 23 1.70 2.30 -11.31
CA ALA A 23 0.46 2.02 -12.00
C ALA A 23 -0.05 3.18 -12.86
N ILE A 24 0.12 4.42 -12.40
CA ILE A 24 -0.61 5.59 -12.93
C ILE A 24 0.27 6.47 -13.82
N LYS A 25 1.59 6.54 -13.57
CA LYS A 25 2.52 7.38 -14.37
C LYS A 25 2.45 7.14 -15.89
N PRO A 26 2.20 5.92 -16.41
CA PRO A 26 1.97 5.70 -17.85
C PRO A 26 0.80 6.51 -18.44
N PHE A 27 -0.18 6.92 -17.63
CA PHE A 27 -1.37 7.69 -18.03
C PHE A 27 -1.24 9.20 -17.76
N SER A 28 -0.09 9.65 -17.25
CA SER A 28 0.19 11.07 -17.04
C SER A 28 0.73 11.73 -18.31
N GLY A 29 0.28 12.94 -18.62
CA GLY A 29 0.58 13.66 -19.88
C GLY A 29 2.06 14.00 -20.14
N ARG A 30 3.00 13.57 -19.28
CA ARG A 30 4.44 13.80 -19.41
C ARG A 30 5.24 12.59 -19.92
N SER A 31 4.69 11.38 -19.96
CA SER A 31 5.44 10.17 -20.38
C SER A 31 5.13 9.77 -21.83
N ARG A 32 6.08 10.00 -22.75
CA ARG A 32 6.00 9.60 -24.18
C ARG A 32 6.49 8.18 -24.49
N THR A 33 6.75 7.38 -23.47
CA THR A 33 6.99 5.94 -23.63
C THR A 33 5.93 5.21 -22.82
N ALA A 34 4.92 4.67 -23.52
CA ALA A 34 3.94 3.78 -22.94
C ALA A 34 4.67 2.53 -22.41
N SER A 35 5.01 2.54 -21.12
CA SER A 35 5.41 1.31 -20.43
C SER A 35 4.20 0.39 -20.44
N THR A 36 4.36 -0.78 -21.05
CA THR A 36 3.35 -1.85 -21.14
C THR A 36 3.18 -2.63 -19.83
N ASP A 37 3.69 -2.11 -18.70
CA ASP A 37 3.59 -2.79 -17.41
C ASP A 37 2.18 -2.62 -16.83
N THR A 38 1.23 -3.35 -17.41
CA THR A 38 -0.17 -3.43 -16.99
C THR A 38 -0.32 -4.14 -15.65
N GLY A 39 0.72 -4.82 -15.15
CA GLY A 39 0.66 -5.59 -13.91
C GLY A 39 0.41 -4.71 -12.69
N SER A 40 1.06 -3.55 -12.61
CA SER A 40 0.87 -2.61 -11.49
C SER A 40 -0.54 -2.01 -11.49
N LEU A 41 -1.08 -1.66 -12.68
CA LEU A 41 -2.45 -1.18 -12.81
C LEU A 41 -3.46 -2.29 -12.49
N ALA A 42 -3.28 -3.49 -13.02
CA ALA A 42 -4.14 -4.64 -12.74
C ALA A 42 -4.14 -4.99 -11.24
N LEU A 43 -2.98 -4.88 -10.59
CA LEU A 43 -2.85 -5.07 -9.14
C LEU A 43 -3.66 -4.01 -8.39
N LEU A 44 -3.50 -2.74 -8.74
CA LEU A 44 -4.26 -1.65 -8.13
C LEU A 44 -5.76 -1.85 -8.32
N MET A 45 -6.20 -2.23 -9.52
CA MET A 45 -7.60 -2.51 -9.79
C MET A 45 -8.13 -3.70 -8.98
N ARG A 46 -7.35 -4.78 -8.84
CA ARG A 46 -7.69 -5.92 -7.98
C ARG A 46 -7.86 -5.48 -6.53
N LEU A 47 -6.89 -4.73 -5.99
CA LEU A 47 -6.90 -4.20 -4.63
C LEU A 47 -8.11 -3.29 -4.37
N VAL A 48 -8.53 -2.50 -5.35
CA VAL A 48 -9.65 -1.56 -5.21
C VAL A 48 -11.01 -2.25 -5.38
N THR A 49 -11.13 -3.25 -6.26
CA THR A 49 -12.44 -3.82 -6.62
C THR A 49 -12.83 -5.08 -5.85
N ASP A 50 -11.87 -5.84 -5.32
CA ASP A 50 -12.14 -7.09 -4.61
C ASP A 50 -12.64 -6.85 -3.17
N SER A 51 -13.86 -7.27 -2.85
CA SER A 51 -14.45 -7.11 -1.51
C SER A 51 -13.73 -7.90 -0.43
N GLU A 52 -13.01 -8.96 -0.80
CA GLU A 52 -12.29 -9.83 0.13
C GLU A 52 -10.93 -9.24 0.57
N LEU A 53 -10.51 -8.13 -0.05
CA LEU A 53 -9.29 -7.41 0.27
C LEU A 53 -9.64 -6.09 0.95
N GLU A 54 -9.13 -5.92 2.17
CA GLU A 54 -9.29 -4.68 2.93
C GLU A 54 -8.06 -3.80 2.71
N LEU A 55 -8.30 -2.52 2.43
CA LEU A 55 -7.24 -1.51 2.34
C LEU A 55 -7.24 -0.64 3.58
N PHE A 56 -6.04 -0.31 4.05
CA PHE A 56 -5.81 0.56 5.18
C PHE A 56 -4.85 1.69 4.79
N GLY A 57 -4.97 2.82 5.47
CA GLY A 57 -4.06 3.94 5.31
C GLY A 57 -4.06 4.86 6.51
N SER A 58 -2.92 5.52 6.77
CA SER A 58 -2.84 6.61 7.73
C SER A 58 -3.22 7.93 7.06
N LEU A 59 -3.52 8.98 7.85
CA LEU A 59 -3.74 10.33 7.29
C LEU A 59 -2.54 10.83 6.48
N TRP A 60 -1.31 10.46 6.89
CA TRP A 60 -0.09 10.79 6.14
C TRP A 60 -0.09 10.17 4.74
N LEU A 61 -0.45 8.88 4.62
CA LEU A 61 -0.54 8.20 3.33
C LEU A 61 -1.66 8.81 2.45
N LEU A 62 -2.79 9.15 3.05
CA LEU A 62 -3.89 9.81 2.32
C LEU A 62 -3.46 11.17 1.77
N ASP A 63 -2.69 11.94 2.53
CA ASP A 63 -2.11 13.21 2.08
C ASP A 63 -1.08 13.02 0.95
N GLU A 64 -0.28 11.95 0.98
CA GLU A 64 0.62 11.60 -0.11
C GLU A 64 -0.15 11.28 -1.39
N TYR A 65 -1.23 10.51 -1.30
CA TYR A 65 -2.09 10.23 -2.45
C TYR A 65 -2.75 11.48 -3.02
N LYS A 66 -3.16 12.40 -2.16
CA LYS A 66 -3.72 13.68 -2.58
C LYS A 66 -2.68 14.51 -3.35
N ARG A 67 -1.46 14.65 -2.80
CA ARG A 67 -0.35 15.33 -3.48
C ARG A 67 -0.03 14.68 -4.83
N LEU A 68 0.02 13.34 -4.86
CA LEU A 68 0.26 12.59 -6.10
C LEU A 68 -0.82 12.88 -7.16
N ALA A 69 -2.10 12.92 -6.77
CA ALA A 69 -3.19 13.23 -7.70
C ALA A 69 -3.03 14.63 -8.30
N GLU A 70 -2.74 15.63 -7.45
CA GLU A 70 -2.50 17.02 -7.86
C GLU A 70 -1.29 17.15 -8.81
N GLU A 71 -0.19 16.46 -8.51
CA GLU A 71 1.03 16.47 -9.33
C GLU A 71 0.85 15.84 -10.71
N LEU A 72 0.02 14.80 -10.81
CA LEU A 72 -0.24 14.08 -12.05
C LEU A 72 -1.18 14.86 -12.98
N ASN A 73 -2.05 15.71 -12.43
CA ASN A 73 -2.97 16.60 -13.16
C ASN A 73 -3.70 15.88 -14.31
N SER A 74 -4.32 14.74 -13.99
CA SER A 74 -5.02 13.87 -14.93
C SER A 74 -6.29 13.32 -14.29
N GLU A 75 -7.43 13.53 -14.96
CA GLU A 75 -8.74 13.07 -14.50
C GLU A 75 -8.77 11.55 -14.25
N THR A 76 -8.05 10.77 -15.07
CA THR A 76 -7.93 9.32 -14.87
C THR A 76 -7.15 8.99 -13.60
N SER A 77 -6.06 9.71 -13.34
CA SER A 77 -5.26 9.54 -12.13
C SER A 77 -6.07 9.89 -10.88
N GLU A 78 -6.81 11.00 -10.91
CA GLU A 78 -7.69 11.44 -9.83
C GLU A 78 -8.79 10.41 -9.53
N LEU A 79 -9.43 9.86 -10.57
CA LEU A 79 -10.45 8.83 -10.42
C LEU A 79 -9.88 7.56 -9.76
N ILE A 80 -8.73 7.09 -10.22
CA ILE A 80 -8.08 5.88 -9.69
C ILE A 80 -7.68 6.09 -8.22
N LEU A 81 -7.01 7.19 -7.90
CA LEU A 81 -6.57 7.51 -6.54
C LEU A 81 -7.75 7.80 -5.60
N GLY A 82 -8.82 8.43 -6.11
CA GLY A 82 -10.06 8.63 -5.36
C GLY A 82 -10.76 7.31 -5.02
N ARG A 83 -10.76 6.34 -5.94
CA ARG A 83 -11.29 4.99 -5.66
C ARG A 83 -10.43 4.22 -4.66
N LEU A 84 -9.10 4.35 -4.77
CA LEU A 84 -8.16 3.74 -3.84
C LEU A 84 -8.36 4.27 -2.42
N THR A 85 -8.31 5.59 -2.25
CA THR A 85 -8.48 6.25 -0.95
C THR A 85 -9.89 6.08 -0.39
N GLY A 86 -10.92 6.12 -1.25
CA GLY A 86 -12.31 5.89 -0.83
C GLY A 86 -12.60 4.48 -0.32
N LYS A 87 -11.77 3.48 -0.65
CA LYS A 87 -11.87 2.12 -0.08
C LYS A 87 -11.11 1.97 1.23
N MET A 88 -10.09 2.80 1.48
CA MET A 88 -9.22 2.64 2.63
C MET A 88 -9.97 2.89 3.95
N ARG A 89 -9.71 2.02 4.92
CA ARG A 89 -10.04 2.27 6.33
C ARG A 89 -8.87 3.00 6.98
N GLU A 90 -9.17 4.05 7.72
CA GLU A 90 -8.15 4.81 8.43
C GLU A 90 -7.55 3.99 9.58
N VAL A 91 -6.22 4.00 9.68
CA VAL A 91 -5.50 3.58 10.89
C VAL A 91 -5.31 4.80 11.76
N ALA A 92 -6.32 5.11 12.58
CA ALA A 92 -6.27 6.23 13.50
C ALA A 92 -5.28 5.97 14.65
N GLU A 93 -4.68 7.06 15.16
CA GLU A 93 -3.84 7.07 16.37
C GLU A 93 -2.79 5.95 16.39
N ILE A 94 -1.74 6.10 15.58
CA ILE A 94 -0.61 5.18 15.57
C ILE A 94 0.07 5.22 16.95
N GLY A 95 0.05 4.09 17.66
CA GLY A 95 0.55 4.01 19.02
C GLY A 95 2.08 4.07 19.12
N ASP A 96 2.58 4.70 20.17
CA ASP A 96 4.02 4.84 20.45
C ASP A 96 4.76 3.49 20.50
N GLU A 97 4.09 2.43 20.98
CA GLU A 97 4.69 1.08 21.01
C GLU A 97 4.91 0.52 19.59
N ALA A 98 3.97 0.73 18.66
CA ALA A 98 4.14 0.32 17.27
C ALA A 98 5.29 1.09 16.61
N VAL A 99 5.38 2.39 16.88
CA VAL A 99 6.49 3.26 16.42
C VAL A 99 7.83 2.78 16.99
N ALA A 100 7.91 2.52 18.30
CA ALA A 100 9.13 2.06 18.96
C ALA A 100 9.60 0.71 18.43
N ARG A 101 8.68 -0.19 18.05
CA ARG A 101 9.01 -1.48 17.44
C ARG A 101 9.54 -1.36 16.02
N CYS A 102 9.03 -0.41 15.22
CA CYS A 102 9.44 -0.25 13.82
C CYS A 102 10.73 0.57 13.67
N ARG A 103 10.93 1.59 14.53
CA ARG A 103 12.05 2.55 14.45
C ARG A 103 13.44 1.93 14.25
N PRO A 104 13.85 0.83 14.92
CA PRO A 104 15.21 0.29 14.78
C PRO A 104 15.56 -0.27 13.38
N TYR A 105 14.55 -0.49 12.54
CA TYR A 105 14.69 -1.13 11.23
C TYR A 105 14.65 -0.16 10.07
N LEU A 106 14.26 1.09 10.33
CA LEU A 106 14.07 2.12 9.30
C LEU A 106 15.10 3.24 9.46
N PRO A 107 15.41 4.00 8.40
CA PRO A 107 16.31 5.14 8.50
C PRO A 107 15.75 6.20 9.47
N GLU A 108 16.57 6.66 10.43
CA GLU A 108 16.13 7.62 11.48
C GLU A 108 15.62 8.96 10.90
N ARG A 109 16.05 9.31 9.69
CA ARG A 109 15.67 10.54 8.99
C ARG A 109 14.29 10.47 8.32
N GLU A 110 13.65 9.30 8.31
CA GLU A 110 12.41 9.05 7.56
C GLU A 110 11.26 8.76 8.53
N ALA A 111 10.82 9.80 9.23
CA ALA A 111 9.71 9.70 10.17
C ALA A 111 8.41 9.18 9.53
N ALA A 112 8.19 9.50 8.24
CA ALA A 112 7.05 9.02 7.46
C ALA A 112 7.07 7.49 7.32
N ASP A 113 8.23 6.90 6.98
CA ASP A 113 8.37 5.44 6.85
C ASP A 113 8.14 4.72 8.17
N ILE A 114 8.61 5.30 9.28
CA ILE A 114 8.38 4.74 10.62
C ILE A 114 6.89 4.71 10.93
N LEU A 115 6.16 5.80 10.63
CA LEU A 115 4.71 5.85 10.81
C LEU A 115 3.99 4.90 9.85
N HIS A 116 4.45 4.76 8.62
CA HIS A 116 3.92 3.81 7.64
C HIS A 116 4.03 2.37 8.12
N ALA A 117 5.22 1.95 8.55
CA ALA A 117 5.44 0.63 9.09
C ALA A 117 4.64 0.38 10.39
N ALA A 118 4.58 1.38 11.27
CA ALA A 118 3.82 1.29 12.51
C ALA A 118 2.31 1.15 12.26
N ALA A 119 1.76 1.88 11.28
CA ALA A 119 0.38 1.71 10.84
C ALA A 119 0.15 0.29 10.32
N CYS A 120 1.08 -0.26 9.54
CA CYS A 120 0.99 -1.63 9.05
C CYS A 120 0.98 -2.67 10.19
N LEU A 121 1.88 -2.48 11.16
CA LEU A 121 1.97 -3.33 12.35
C LEU A 121 0.67 -3.30 13.17
N GLN A 122 0.12 -2.11 13.42
CA GLN A 122 -1.10 -1.91 14.20
C GLN A 122 -2.34 -2.49 13.51
N ALA A 123 -2.48 -2.27 12.20
CA ALA A 123 -3.59 -2.78 11.41
C ALA A 123 -3.45 -4.27 11.02
N LYS A 124 -2.28 -4.87 11.28
CA LYS A 124 -1.90 -6.23 10.85
C LYS A 124 -2.04 -6.41 9.34
N THR A 125 -1.50 -5.46 8.59
CA THR A 125 -1.57 -5.44 7.13
C THR A 125 -0.27 -5.91 6.50
N VAL A 126 -0.36 -6.38 5.27
CA VAL A 126 0.78 -6.53 4.37
C VAL A 126 1.06 -5.18 3.70
N LEU A 127 2.28 -4.67 3.79
CA LEU A 127 2.72 -3.51 3.03
C LEU A 127 3.10 -3.96 1.61
N ILE A 128 2.53 -3.32 0.58
CA ILE A 128 2.96 -3.52 -0.81
C ILE A 128 3.82 -2.33 -1.20
N THR A 129 5.11 -2.57 -1.42
CA THR A 129 6.09 -1.55 -1.84
C THR A 129 7.28 -2.19 -2.56
N ASN A 130 7.90 -1.46 -3.49
CA ASN A 130 9.23 -1.79 -4.02
C ASN A 130 10.35 -0.98 -3.36
N ASP A 131 10.05 -0.20 -2.33
CA ASP A 131 11.04 0.59 -1.62
C ASP A 131 11.91 -0.31 -0.73
N ARG A 132 13.23 -0.15 -0.86
CA ARG A 132 14.22 -0.96 -0.15
C ARG A 132 14.46 -0.47 1.26
N ASP A 133 14.01 0.72 1.62
CA ASP A 133 14.11 1.21 3.00
C ASP A 133 13.33 0.31 3.97
N PHE A 134 12.34 -0.46 3.48
CA PHE A 134 11.60 -1.47 4.24
C PHE A 134 12.23 -2.88 4.24
N ASP A 135 13.36 -3.12 3.57
CA ASP A 135 13.95 -4.47 3.48
C ASP A 135 14.35 -5.00 4.88
N ARG A 136 14.96 -4.16 5.71
CA ARG A 136 15.40 -4.56 7.07
C ARG A 136 14.23 -4.92 7.98
N ILE A 137 13.10 -4.21 7.90
CA ILE A 137 11.91 -4.50 8.72
C ILE A 137 11.14 -5.72 8.19
N LYS A 138 11.19 -5.96 6.87
CA LYS A 138 10.70 -7.20 6.26
C LYS A 138 11.49 -8.41 6.77
N GLU A 139 12.82 -8.34 6.74
CA GLU A 139 13.71 -9.42 7.17
C GLU A 139 13.55 -9.77 8.66
N SER A 140 13.18 -8.80 9.50
CA SER A 140 12.92 -9.02 10.92
C SER A 140 11.57 -9.69 11.21
N GLY A 141 10.66 -9.71 10.23
CA GLY A 141 9.32 -10.28 10.36
C GLY A 141 8.37 -9.47 11.23
N ILE A 142 8.69 -8.21 11.55
CA ILE A 142 7.80 -7.33 12.34
C ILE A 142 6.54 -6.99 11.55
N ILE A 143 6.71 -6.69 10.26
CA ILE A 143 5.60 -6.53 9.31
C ILE A 143 5.86 -7.41 8.09
N GLU A 144 4.78 -7.84 7.43
CA GLU A 144 4.88 -8.52 6.14
C GLU A 144 4.97 -7.47 5.02
N VAL A 145 5.97 -7.61 4.15
CA VAL A 145 6.20 -6.69 3.03
C VAL A 145 6.32 -7.46 1.73
N TRP A 146 5.48 -7.12 0.74
CA TRP A 146 5.53 -7.68 -0.60
C TRP A 146 6.00 -6.63 -1.60
N SER A 147 6.90 -7.05 -2.49
CA SER A 147 7.14 -6.32 -3.73
C SER A 147 5.88 -6.31 -4.61
N ILE A 148 5.77 -5.36 -5.53
CA ILE A 148 4.67 -5.33 -6.52
C ILE A 148 4.61 -6.68 -7.26
N ARG A 149 5.76 -7.21 -7.69
CA ARG A 149 5.85 -8.49 -8.39
C ARG A 149 5.36 -9.66 -7.54
N GLU A 150 5.61 -9.62 -6.23
CA GLU A 150 5.14 -10.64 -5.29
C GLU A 150 3.64 -10.53 -5.06
N ALA A 151 3.12 -9.31 -4.92
CA ALA A 151 1.69 -9.07 -4.81
C ALA A 151 0.92 -9.57 -6.04
N ILE A 152 1.40 -9.27 -7.25
CA ILE A 152 0.82 -9.78 -8.52
C ILE A 152 0.72 -11.31 -8.48
N ARG A 153 1.82 -12.02 -8.14
CA ARG A 153 1.82 -13.48 -8.07
C ARG A 153 0.87 -14.02 -7.00
N ARG A 154 0.89 -13.44 -5.79
CA ARG A 154 0.11 -13.93 -4.63
C ARG A 154 -1.38 -13.59 -4.71
N LEU A 155 -1.75 -12.60 -5.53
CA LEU A 155 -3.12 -12.19 -5.78
C LEU A 155 -3.64 -12.71 -7.13
N SER A 156 -2.84 -13.48 -7.87
CA SER A 156 -3.17 -14.04 -9.18
C SER A 156 -3.71 -13.00 -10.16
N VAL A 157 -2.99 -11.87 -10.22
CA VAL A 157 -3.22 -10.75 -11.14
C VAL A 157 -2.45 -10.98 -12.43
#